data_AF-A0A412JFU8-F1
#
_entry.id   AF-A0A412JFU8-F1
#
_cell.length_a   1.000
_cell.length_b   1.000
_cell.length_c   1.000
_cell.angle_alpha   90.00
_cell.angle_beta   90.00
_cell.angle_gamma   90.00
#
_symmetry.space_group_name_H-M   'P 1'
#
loop_
_entity.id
_entity.type
_entity.pdbx_description
1 polymer ?
#
loop_
_entity_poly.entity_id
_entity_poly.type
_entity_poly.pdbx_seq_one_letter_code
_entity_poly.pdbx_strand_id
1 'polypeptide(L)'
;MAKQILAEVKEQNLNEVAHYLMIYIPFDEDMCSYTNPWLGELYKNSYPLVSKGMWSAVINLRTHNLLNWKSEYGSLYFQAKVCDSGTYFLLDKGKQVICKIAGYVPNGLIPEVDDCGDYIRLRINHDGLIENWPEESDFSEFTNDAEIVKSIDTGIEEEPILDTKVEFTYSQLMSKLFRLPKFLQMEIGKALIANASEGFEDEDENL
;
A
#
# COMPACT_ATOMS: atom_id res chain seq x y z
N MET A 1 -31.87 -22.66 -11.41
CA MET A 1 -30.66 -22.51 -12.26
C MET A 1 -29.64 -21.51 -11.70
N ALA A 2 -30.02 -20.34 -11.15
CA ALA A 2 -29.04 -19.39 -10.58
C ALA A 2 -28.24 -19.92 -9.35
N LYS A 3 -28.85 -20.78 -8.53
CA LYS A 3 -28.16 -21.42 -7.38
C LYS A 3 -27.07 -22.42 -7.78
N GLN A 4 -27.14 -22.95 -9.01
CA GLN A 4 -26.20 -23.96 -9.52
C GLN A 4 -24.93 -23.29 -10.06
N ILE A 5 -25.07 -22.14 -10.73
CA ILE A 5 -23.96 -21.27 -11.11
C ILE A 5 -23.23 -20.74 -9.87
N LEU A 6 -23.96 -20.41 -8.78
CA LEU A 6 -23.37 -19.98 -7.51
C LEU A 6 -22.60 -21.10 -6.78
N ALA A 7 -22.86 -22.36 -7.10
CA ALA A 7 -22.15 -23.53 -6.56
C ALA A 7 -20.97 -23.94 -7.45
N GLU A 8 -20.99 -23.64 -8.75
CA GLU A 8 -19.83 -23.86 -9.64
C GLU A 8 -18.72 -22.83 -9.42
N VAL A 9 -19.03 -21.64 -8.88
CA VAL A 9 -18.02 -20.66 -8.43
C VAL A 9 -17.34 -21.08 -7.12
N LYS A 10 -17.90 -22.05 -6.37
CA LYS A 10 -17.39 -22.45 -5.04
C LYS A 10 -16.07 -23.22 -5.05
N GLU A 11 -15.52 -23.60 -6.20
CA GLU A 11 -14.17 -24.16 -6.30
C GLU A 11 -13.51 -23.71 -7.60
N GLN A 12 -13.53 -22.41 -7.90
CA GLN A 12 -12.39 -21.91 -8.67
C GLN A 12 -11.19 -22.11 -7.76
N ASN A 13 -10.36 -23.10 -8.08
CA ASN A 13 -9.11 -23.35 -7.38
C ASN A 13 -8.36 -22.01 -7.37
N LEU A 14 -8.28 -21.35 -6.21
CA LEU A 14 -7.66 -20.02 -6.12
C LEU A 14 -6.22 -20.07 -6.66
N ASN A 15 -5.56 -21.23 -6.60
CA ASN A 15 -4.26 -21.50 -7.21
C ASN A 15 -4.25 -21.28 -8.73
N GLU A 16 -5.38 -21.47 -9.42
CA GLU A 16 -5.49 -21.32 -10.87
C GLU A 16 -5.84 -19.89 -11.28
N VAL A 17 -6.78 -19.27 -10.55
CA VAL A 17 -7.35 -17.98 -10.93
C VAL A 17 -6.62 -16.79 -10.31
N ALA A 18 -6.12 -16.89 -9.09
CA ALA A 18 -5.38 -15.81 -8.44
C ALA A 18 -4.02 -15.64 -9.10
N HIS A 19 -3.76 -14.43 -9.60
CA HIS A 19 -2.50 -14.07 -10.24
C HIS A 19 -1.73 -13.02 -9.45
N TYR A 20 -2.44 -12.17 -8.73
CA TYR A 20 -1.83 -11.12 -7.92
C TYR A 20 -2.42 -11.09 -6.52
N LEU A 21 -1.59 -10.74 -5.55
CA LEU A 21 -1.98 -10.34 -4.22
C LEU A 21 -1.71 -8.85 -4.07
N MET A 22 -2.73 -8.10 -3.68
CA MET A 22 -2.58 -6.70 -3.32
C MET A 22 -2.71 -6.55 -1.80
N ILE A 23 -1.73 -5.90 -1.19
CA ILE A 23 -1.65 -5.68 0.25
C ILE A 23 -1.73 -4.19 0.53
N TYR A 24 -2.60 -3.83 1.47
CA TYR A 24 -2.69 -2.49 2.04
C TYR A 24 -2.56 -2.58 3.55
N ILE A 25 -1.64 -1.80 4.11
CA ILE A 25 -1.52 -1.62 5.56
C ILE A 25 -1.37 -0.12 5.87
N PRO A 26 -1.98 0.38 6.96
CA PRO A 26 -1.65 1.70 7.48
C PRO A 26 -0.15 1.80 7.76
N PHE A 27 0.48 2.87 7.27
CA PHE A 27 1.91 3.08 7.47
C PHE A 27 2.15 3.88 8.75
N ASP A 28 2.95 3.30 9.63
CA ASP A 28 3.41 3.91 10.88
C ASP A 28 4.93 3.67 10.98
N GLU A 29 5.70 4.76 11.13
CA GLU A 29 7.16 4.74 11.17
C GLU A 29 7.71 3.95 12.37
N ASP A 30 6.97 3.88 13.48
CA ASP A 30 7.36 3.13 14.67
C ASP A 30 7.04 1.63 14.56
N MET A 31 6.10 1.28 13.67
CA MET A 31 5.64 -0.10 13.43
C MET A 31 6.24 -0.72 12.18
N CYS A 32 6.85 0.08 11.31
CA CYS A 32 7.44 -0.35 10.04
C CYS A 32 8.94 -0.08 10.01
N SER A 33 9.73 -1.08 9.62
CA SER A 33 11.17 -0.93 9.43
C SER A 33 11.62 -1.43 8.06
N TYR A 34 12.62 -0.73 7.52
CA TYR A 34 13.29 -1.09 6.28
C TYR A 34 14.77 -1.22 6.60
N THR A 35 15.33 -2.41 6.50
CA THR A 35 16.74 -2.66 6.79
C THR A 35 17.46 -3.17 5.55
N ASN A 36 18.66 -2.68 5.30
CA ASN A 36 19.55 -3.24 4.28
C ASN A 36 20.53 -4.20 4.99
N PRO A 37 20.76 -5.41 4.45
CA PRO A 37 21.75 -6.36 4.95
C PRO A 37 23.15 -5.76 5.24
N TRP A 38 23.53 -4.70 4.54
CA TRP A 38 24.85 -4.07 4.63
C TRP A 38 24.90 -2.79 5.46
N LEU A 39 23.79 -2.03 5.53
CA LEU A 39 23.78 -0.67 6.11
C LEU A 39 22.98 -0.56 7.42
N GLY A 40 22.25 -1.61 7.85
CA GLY A 40 21.28 -1.50 8.95
C GLY A 40 19.99 -0.83 8.50
N GLU A 41 19.32 -0.07 9.37
CA GLU A 41 18.09 0.67 9.03
C GLU A 41 18.34 1.70 7.92
N LEU A 42 17.55 1.62 6.84
CA LEU A 42 17.62 2.54 5.71
C LEU A 42 16.98 3.88 6.09
N TYR A 43 17.79 4.85 6.48
CA TYR A 43 17.40 6.26 6.43
C TYR A 43 17.58 6.80 5.02
N LYS A 44 16.55 6.62 4.17
CA LYS A 44 16.36 7.43 2.95
C LYS A 44 15.17 8.35 3.19
N ASN A 45 15.16 9.52 2.58
CA ASN A 45 14.04 10.49 2.65
C ASN A 45 12.71 9.96 2.04
N SER A 46 12.58 8.65 1.81
CA SER A 46 11.47 8.00 1.14
C SER A 46 11.31 6.57 1.65
N TYR A 47 10.10 6.23 2.10
CA TYR A 47 9.69 4.87 2.40
C TYR A 47 9.15 4.21 1.12
N PRO A 48 9.78 3.12 0.62
CA PRO A 48 9.30 2.43 -0.58
C PRO A 48 7.85 1.97 -0.42
N LEU A 49 7.06 2.19 -1.47
CA LEU A 49 5.65 1.79 -1.57
C LEU A 49 4.70 2.47 -0.57
N VAL A 50 5.16 3.53 0.10
CA VAL A 50 4.31 4.36 0.97
C VAL A 50 3.77 5.54 0.19
N SER A 51 2.44 5.71 0.22
CA SER A 51 1.75 6.86 -0.34
C SER A 51 0.51 7.16 0.49
N LYS A 52 0.25 8.46 0.76
CA LYS A 52 -0.92 8.92 1.53
C LYS A 52 -1.13 8.19 2.87
N GLY A 53 -0.04 7.83 3.56
CA GLY A 53 -0.08 7.15 4.86
C GLY A 53 -0.40 5.66 4.79
N MET A 54 -0.34 5.06 3.60
CA MET A 54 -0.57 3.62 3.39
C MET A 54 0.66 3.01 2.72
N TRP A 55 1.09 1.85 3.21
CA TRP A 55 2.00 0.99 2.47
C TRP A 55 1.18 0.07 1.56
N SER A 56 1.49 0.07 0.27
CA SER A 56 0.69 -0.61 -0.76
C SER A 56 1.58 -1.44 -1.69
N ALA A 57 1.40 -2.76 -1.68
CA ALA A 57 2.17 -3.68 -2.52
C ALA A 57 1.25 -4.48 -3.45
N VAL A 58 1.73 -4.74 -4.67
CA VAL A 58 1.10 -5.68 -5.61
C VAL A 58 2.14 -6.72 -5.96
N ILE A 59 1.87 -7.97 -5.58
CA ILE A 59 2.78 -9.11 -5.71
C ILE A 59 2.24 -10.02 -6.80
N ASN A 60 3.08 -10.39 -7.75
CA ASN A 60 2.78 -11.46 -8.70
C ASN A 60 2.95 -12.81 -8.01
N LEU A 61 1.86 -13.56 -7.85
CA LEU A 61 1.86 -14.83 -7.13
C LEU A 61 2.64 -15.95 -7.85
N ARG A 62 2.97 -15.78 -9.14
CA ARG A 62 3.74 -16.78 -9.90
C ARG A 62 5.24 -16.50 -9.90
N THR A 63 5.62 -15.22 -9.88
CA THR A 63 7.02 -14.81 -9.96
C THR A 63 7.54 -14.24 -8.64
N HIS A 64 6.67 -14.10 -7.64
CA HIS A 64 6.93 -13.51 -6.32
C HIS A 64 7.57 -12.12 -6.38
N ASN A 65 7.31 -11.39 -7.47
CA ASN A 65 7.85 -10.05 -7.70
C ASN A 65 6.83 -8.97 -7.34
N LEU A 66 7.32 -7.89 -6.74
CA LEU A 66 6.59 -6.65 -6.53
C LEU A 66 6.50 -5.84 -7.84
N LEU A 67 5.28 -5.63 -8.35
CA LEU A 67 5.07 -4.94 -9.63
C LEU A 67 5.48 -3.46 -9.62
N ASN A 68 5.41 -2.80 -8.46
CA ASN A 68 5.71 -1.38 -8.30
C ASN A 68 7.11 -1.15 -7.71
N TRP A 69 7.98 -2.17 -7.72
CA TRP A 69 9.35 -2.02 -7.24
C TRP A 69 10.19 -1.21 -8.22
N LYS A 70 10.93 -0.24 -7.71
CA LYS A 70 11.90 0.54 -8.48
C LYS A 70 13.30 0.11 -8.10
N SER A 71 14.19 -0.02 -9.09
CA SER A 71 15.58 -0.39 -8.86
C SER A 71 16.33 0.54 -7.90
N GLU A 72 15.91 1.82 -7.82
CA GLU A 72 16.44 2.82 -6.88
C GLU A 72 16.21 2.50 -5.39
N TYR A 73 15.26 1.60 -5.09
CA TYR A 73 15.00 1.09 -3.74
C TYR A 73 16.07 0.09 -3.29
N GLY A 74 16.73 -0.60 -4.23
CA GLY A 74 17.75 -1.60 -3.94
C GLY A 74 17.18 -2.87 -3.28
N SER A 75 18.05 -3.70 -2.70
CA SER A 75 17.62 -4.83 -1.87
C SER A 75 17.40 -4.38 -0.43
N LEU A 76 16.32 -4.83 0.19
CA LEU A 76 16.01 -4.55 1.60
C LEU A 76 15.16 -5.65 2.25
N TYR A 77 15.16 -5.64 3.57
CA TYR A 77 14.24 -6.38 4.41
C TYR A 77 13.18 -5.42 4.94
N PHE A 78 11.93 -5.69 4.62
CA PHE A 78 10.77 -4.93 5.09
C PHE A 78 10.09 -5.69 6.21
N GLN A 79 9.85 -5.03 7.34
CA GLN A 79 9.05 -5.55 8.43
C GLN A 79 7.96 -4.54 8.79
N ALA A 80 6.73 -5.00 8.97
CA ALA A 80 5.65 -4.17 9.49
C ALA A 80 4.81 -4.93 10.50
N LYS A 81 4.51 -4.31 11.65
CA LYS A 81 3.54 -4.81 12.61
C LYS A 81 2.14 -4.36 12.19
N VAL A 82 1.33 -5.30 11.74
CA VAL A 82 -0.01 -5.08 11.20
C VAL A 82 -1.08 -5.24 12.28
N CYS A 83 -0.90 -6.20 13.18
CA CYS A 83 -1.93 -6.63 14.13
C CYS A 83 -3.22 -7.03 13.38
N ASP A 84 -4.25 -6.18 13.38
CA ASP A 84 -5.58 -6.42 12.82
C ASP A 84 -5.97 -5.39 11.73
N SER A 85 -5.02 -4.59 11.26
CA SER A 85 -5.31 -3.45 10.37
C SER A 85 -4.95 -3.70 8.90
N GLY A 86 -4.66 -4.95 8.54
CA GLY A 86 -4.31 -5.32 7.17
C GLY A 86 -5.52 -5.43 6.26
N THR A 87 -5.33 -5.18 4.97
CA THR A 87 -6.32 -5.44 3.93
C THR A 87 -5.65 -6.13 2.75
N TYR A 88 -6.24 -7.23 2.29
CA TYR A 88 -5.64 -8.13 1.32
C TYR A 88 -6.64 -8.48 0.23
N PHE A 89 -6.24 -8.31 -1.04
CA PHE A 89 -7.08 -8.63 -2.20
C PHE A 89 -6.40 -9.67 -3.08
N LEU A 90 -7.13 -10.71 -3.45
CA LEU A 90 -6.73 -11.59 -4.55
C LEU A 90 -7.28 -11.03 -5.85
N LEU A 91 -6.42 -10.92 -6.85
CA LEU A 91 -6.76 -10.43 -8.18
C LEU A 91 -6.50 -11.50 -9.24
N ASP A 92 -7.33 -11.51 -10.27
CA ASP A 92 -7.14 -12.34 -11.44
C ASP A 92 -6.04 -11.80 -12.39
N LYS A 93 -5.79 -12.48 -13.50
CA LYS A 93 -4.82 -12.05 -14.52
C LYS A 93 -5.12 -10.65 -15.10
N GLY A 94 -6.39 -10.27 -15.17
CA GLY A 94 -6.87 -8.96 -15.60
C GLY A 94 -6.75 -7.87 -14.53
N LYS A 95 -6.26 -8.21 -13.33
CA LYS A 95 -6.25 -7.35 -12.12
C LYS A 95 -7.65 -7.03 -11.59
N GLN A 96 -8.65 -7.83 -11.94
CA GLN A 96 -9.98 -7.73 -11.35
C GLN A 96 -9.97 -8.42 -9.98
N VAL A 97 -10.63 -7.81 -8.99
CA VAL A 97 -10.72 -8.38 -7.64
C VAL A 97 -11.58 -9.64 -7.67
N ILE A 98 -11.02 -10.73 -7.14
CA ILE A 98 -11.70 -12.00 -6.91
C ILE A 98 -12.38 -11.95 -5.53
N CYS A 99 -11.58 -11.66 -4.50
CA CYS A 99 -12.07 -11.54 -3.12
C CYS A 99 -11.14 -10.67 -2.28
N LYS A 100 -11.62 -10.32 -1.08
CA LYS A 100 -10.92 -9.49 -0.10
C LYS A 100 -11.07 -10.10 1.30
N ILE A 101 -10.01 -10.00 2.10
CA ILE A 101 -10.05 -10.15 3.55
C ILE A 101 -9.44 -8.91 4.22
N ALA A 102 -9.77 -8.70 5.49
CA ALA A 102 -9.19 -7.65 6.33
C ALA A 102 -8.95 -8.20 7.73
N GLY A 103 -7.94 -7.69 8.42
CA GLY A 103 -7.53 -8.17 9.74
C GLY A 103 -6.06 -8.56 9.79
N TYR A 104 -5.81 -9.72 10.39
CA TYR A 104 -4.49 -10.33 10.52
C TYR A 104 -3.85 -10.66 9.16
N VAL A 105 -2.52 -10.78 9.18
CA VAL A 105 -1.73 -11.21 8.03
C VAL A 105 -2.07 -12.66 7.69
N PRO A 106 -2.46 -12.96 6.44
CA PRO A 106 -2.73 -14.32 6.02
C PRO A 106 -1.44 -15.12 5.85
N ASN A 107 -0.93 -15.69 6.94
CA ASN A 107 0.39 -16.31 6.97
C ASN A 107 0.49 -17.59 6.12
N GLY A 108 -0.63 -18.21 5.73
CA GLY A 108 -0.64 -19.27 4.72
C GLY A 108 -0.16 -18.81 3.34
N LEU A 109 -0.27 -17.51 3.04
CA LEU A 109 0.11 -16.92 1.75
C LEU A 109 1.29 -15.94 1.86
N ILE A 110 1.34 -15.16 2.95
CA ILE A 110 2.34 -14.11 3.17
C ILE A 110 3.34 -14.59 4.21
N PRO A 111 4.65 -14.58 3.92
CA PRO A 111 5.64 -15.01 4.90
C PRO A 111 5.70 -14.06 6.11
N GLU A 112 5.99 -14.58 7.32
CA GLU A 112 6.42 -15.96 7.61
C GLU A 112 5.26 -16.88 8.00
N VAL A 113 5.32 -18.16 7.59
CA VAL A 113 4.18 -19.11 7.61
C VAL A 113 3.73 -19.51 9.03
N ASP A 114 4.57 -19.31 10.05
CA ASP A 114 4.30 -19.69 11.44
C ASP A 114 4.17 -18.49 12.41
N ASP A 115 3.91 -17.29 11.89
CA ASP A 115 3.65 -16.11 12.73
C ASP A 115 2.19 -16.09 13.22
N CYS A 116 1.89 -15.32 14.27
CA CYS A 116 0.54 -15.17 14.82
C CYS A 116 -0.36 -14.25 13.99
N GLY A 117 -0.01 -13.92 12.74
CA GLY A 117 -0.72 -12.94 11.92
C GLY A 117 -0.34 -11.49 12.17
N ASP A 118 0.58 -11.20 13.11
CA ASP A 118 0.86 -9.84 13.56
C ASP A 118 1.82 -9.07 12.65
N TYR A 119 2.69 -9.77 11.91
CA TYR A 119 3.76 -9.12 11.15
C TYR A 119 3.79 -9.55 9.68
N ILE A 120 4.15 -8.59 8.82
CA ILE A 120 4.64 -8.85 7.47
C ILE A 120 6.16 -8.74 7.50
N ARG A 121 6.86 -9.74 6.94
CA ARG A 121 8.33 -9.77 6.85
C ARG A 121 8.76 -10.21 5.46
N LEU A 122 9.29 -9.29 4.66
CA LEU A 122 9.66 -9.56 3.26
C LEU A 122 11.15 -9.30 3.03
N ARG A 123 11.86 -10.25 2.42
CA ARG A 123 13.22 -10.08 1.88
C ARG A 123 13.11 -9.73 0.40
N ILE A 124 13.26 -8.46 0.08
CA ILE A 124 13.04 -7.92 -1.27
C ILE A 124 14.38 -7.66 -1.93
N ASN A 125 14.59 -8.25 -3.10
CA ASN A 125 15.78 -8.02 -3.92
C ASN A 125 15.71 -6.72 -4.73
N HIS A 126 16.86 -6.33 -5.28
CA HIS A 126 17.00 -5.12 -6.11
C HIS A 126 16.05 -5.05 -7.32
N ASP A 127 15.60 -6.20 -7.82
CA ASP A 127 14.66 -6.36 -8.93
C ASP A 127 13.19 -6.47 -8.48
N GLY A 128 12.94 -6.54 -7.16
CA GLY A 128 11.62 -6.64 -6.57
C GLY A 128 11.18 -8.07 -6.25
N LEU A 129 12.03 -9.07 -6.45
CA LEU A 129 11.76 -10.46 -6.08
C LEU A 129 11.72 -10.61 -4.54
N ILE A 130 10.69 -11.27 -4.03
CA ILE A 130 10.60 -11.62 -2.60
C ILE A 130 11.21 -13.00 -2.40
N GLU A 131 12.38 -13.06 -1.77
CA GLU A 131 13.16 -14.30 -1.63
C GLU A 131 12.57 -15.30 -0.64
N ASN A 132 11.90 -14.81 0.41
CA ASN A 132 11.32 -15.64 1.46
C ASN A 132 9.84 -15.97 1.19
N TRP A 133 9.39 -15.85 -0.05
CA TRP A 133 8.03 -16.23 -0.42
C TRP A 133 7.84 -17.75 -0.27
N PRO A 134 6.73 -18.24 0.31
CA PRO A 134 6.47 -19.67 0.46
C PRO A 134 6.48 -20.42 -0.89
N GLU A 135 7.04 -21.64 -0.91
CA GLU A 135 7.01 -22.50 -2.10
C GLU A 135 5.58 -22.95 -2.43
N GLU A 136 4.81 -23.28 -1.39
CA GLU A 136 3.41 -23.64 -1.49
C GLU A 136 2.56 -22.48 -0.96
N SER A 137 1.63 -21.99 -1.79
CA SER A 137 0.68 -20.96 -1.40
C SER A 137 -0.56 -21.61 -0.79
N ASP A 138 -0.90 -21.24 0.45
CA ASP A 138 -2.17 -21.61 1.07
C ASP A 138 -3.16 -20.43 1.05
N PHE A 139 -4.30 -20.65 0.41
CA PHE A 139 -5.40 -19.68 0.30
C PHE A 139 -6.56 -19.98 1.24
N SER A 140 -6.39 -20.88 2.23
CA SER A 140 -7.44 -21.31 3.15
C SER A 140 -8.16 -20.13 3.81
N GLU A 141 -7.43 -19.10 4.23
CA GLU A 141 -7.98 -17.87 4.83
C GLU A 141 -8.88 -17.08 3.87
N PHE A 142 -8.63 -17.18 2.56
CA PHE A 142 -9.44 -16.55 1.52
C PHE A 142 -10.67 -17.37 1.09
N THR A 143 -10.86 -18.57 1.63
CA THR A 143 -12.02 -19.42 1.31
C THR A 143 -13.10 -19.41 2.39
N ASN A 144 -12.72 -19.16 3.65
CA ASN A 144 -13.64 -19.20 4.79
C ASN A 144 -14.23 -17.82 5.13
N ASP A 145 -13.42 -16.77 5.13
CA ASP A 145 -13.81 -15.44 5.63
C ASP A 145 -13.78 -14.34 4.55
N ALA A 146 -13.61 -14.72 3.28
CA ALA A 146 -13.46 -13.74 2.21
C ALA A 146 -14.77 -13.15 1.72
N GLU A 147 -14.79 -11.83 1.59
CA GLU A 147 -15.84 -11.10 0.89
C GLU A 147 -15.63 -11.27 -0.62
N ILE A 148 -16.56 -11.97 -1.28
CA ILE A 148 -16.56 -12.11 -2.75
C ILE A 148 -17.01 -10.78 -3.35
N VAL A 149 -16.10 -10.11 -4.06
CA VAL A 149 -16.38 -8.84 -4.73
C VAL A 149 -16.95 -9.13 -6.11
N LYS A 150 -18.28 -9.14 -6.25
CA LYS A 150 -18.97 -9.40 -7.53
C LYS A 150 -18.80 -8.25 -8.54
N SER A 151 -18.52 -7.06 -8.05
CA SER A 151 -18.21 -5.85 -8.82
C SER A 151 -17.69 -4.79 -7.86
N ILE A 152 -16.58 -4.16 -8.20
CA ILE A 152 -16.21 -2.87 -7.60
C ILE A 152 -17.10 -1.83 -8.25
N ASP A 153 -17.86 -1.07 -7.45
CA ASP A 153 -18.62 0.06 -7.96
C ASP A 153 -17.61 1.14 -8.39
N THR A 154 -17.30 1.14 -9.68
CA THR A 154 -16.44 2.13 -10.33
C THR A 154 -17.20 3.45 -10.56
N GLY A 155 -18.48 3.50 -10.16
CA GLY A 155 -19.33 4.68 -10.20
C GLY A 155 -19.21 5.61 -8.99
N ILE A 156 -18.17 5.47 -8.15
CA ILE A 156 -17.80 6.55 -7.24
C ILE A 156 -17.19 7.65 -8.13
N GLU A 157 -18.04 8.57 -8.59
CA GLU A 157 -17.57 9.85 -9.08
C GLU A 157 -16.87 10.53 -7.89
N GLU A 158 -15.54 10.61 -7.94
CA GLU A 158 -14.82 11.53 -7.08
C GLU A 158 -15.36 12.92 -7.41
N GLU A 159 -16.22 13.48 -6.57
CA GLU A 159 -16.58 14.87 -6.72
C GLU A 159 -15.29 15.69 -6.63
N PRO A 160 -14.94 16.45 -7.67
CA PRO A 160 -13.71 17.21 -7.68
C PRO A 160 -13.80 18.25 -6.56
N ILE A 161 -13.01 18.08 -5.52
CA ILE A 161 -12.83 19.09 -4.46
C ILE A 161 -12.09 20.33 -5.00
N LEU A 162 -11.74 20.33 -6.29
CA LEU A 162 -10.89 21.32 -6.97
C LEU A 162 -11.39 22.76 -6.85
N ASP A 163 -12.68 22.99 -6.60
CA ASP A 163 -13.26 24.33 -6.48
C ASP A 163 -13.66 24.74 -5.05
N THR A 164 -13.34 23.92 -4.02
CA THR A 164 -13.59 24.35 -2.64
C THR A 164 -12.44 25.25 -2.18
N LYS A 165 -12.60 26.57 -2.33
CA LYS A 165 -11.71 27.55 -1.71
C LYS A 165 -11.84 27.45 -0.19
N VAL A 166 -10.90 26.76 0.45
CA VAL A 166 -10.85 26.68 1.92
C VAL A 166 -9.92 27.77 2.45
N GLU A 167 -10.48 28.77 3.11
CA GLU A 167 -9.70 29.80 3.79
C GLU A 167 -9.36 29.33 5.21
N PHE A 168 -8.06 29.15 5.47
CA PHE A 168 -7.53 28.90 6.81
C PHE A 168 -6.77 30.12 7.30
N THR A 169 -6.87 30.43 8.59
CA THR A 169 -5.87 31.26 9.26
C THR A 169 -4.54 30.50 9.36
N TYR A 170 -3.42 31.22 9.45
CA TYR A 170 -2.10 30.60 9.63
C TYR A 170 -2.06 29.64 10.82
N SER A 171 -2.66 30.00 11.95
CA SER A 171 -2.69 29.14 13.14
C SER A 171 -3.50 27.86 12.91
N GLN A 172 -4.64 27.94 12.22
CA GLN A 172 -5.44 26.77 11.85
C GLN A 172 -4.67 25.87 10.89
N LEU A 173 -4.04 26.45 9.86
CA LEU A 173 -3.22 25.73 8.89
C LEU A 173 -2.08 24.98 9.59
N MET A 174 -1.29 25.68 10.42
CA MET A 174 -0.17 25.07 11.15
C MET A 174 -0.65 23.99 12.12
N SER A 175 -1.78 24.20 12.81
CA SER A 175 -2.34 23.19 13.72
C SER A 175 -2.77 21.89 13.02
N LYS A 176 -3.20 21.99 11.76
CA LYS A 176 -3.54 20.83 10.91
C LYS A 176 -2.27 20.20 10.34
N LEU A 177 -1.35 21.02 9.84
CA LEU A 177 -0.08 20.58 9.27
C LEU A 177 0.73 19.75 10.27
N PHE A 178 0.90 20.23 11.50
CA PHE A 178 1.68 19.53 12.52
C PHE A 178 1.07 18.19 13.00
N ARG A 179 -0.17 17.88 12.63
CA ARG A 179 -0.81 16.58 12.92
C ARG A 179 -0.59 15.56 11.80
N LEU A 180 -0.06 15.97 10.66
CA LEU A 180 0.20 15.08 9.53
C LEU A 180 1.54 14.35 9.71
N PRO A 181 1.72 13.17 9.08
CA PRO A 181 3.02 12.55 8.94
C PRO A 181 4.06 13.49 8.32
N LYS A 182 5.33 13.35 8.73
CA LYS A 182 6.42 14.29 8.43
C LYS A 182 6.65 14.50 6.92
N PHE A 183 6.46 13.46 6.11
CA PHE A 183 6.59 13.56 4.65
C PHE A 183 5.51 14.46 4.03
N LEU A 184 4.27 14.41 4.52
CA LEU A 184 3.20 15.30 4.09
C LEU A 184 3.44 16.73 4.57
N GLN A 185 3.97 16.90 5.79
CA GLN A 185 4.35 18.22 6.28
C GLN A 185 5.38 18.90 5.36
N MET A 186 6.37 18.13 4.90
CA MET A 186 7.42 18.61 4.02
C MET A 186 6.89 19.02 2.64
N GLU A 187 6.07 18.17 2.02
CA GLU A 187 5.50 18.45 0.70
C GLU A 187 4.54 19.65 0.73
N ILE A 188 3.66 19.72 1.73
CA ILE A 188 2.76 20.86 1.91
C ILE A 188 3.55 22.13 2.23
N GLY A 189 4.59 22.04 3.06
CA GLY A 189 5.48 23.16 3.38
C GLY A 189 6.16 23.75 2.15
N LYS A 190 6.67 22.91 1.24
CA LYS A 190 7.23 23.36 -0.05
C LYS A 190 6.19 24.08 -0.90
N ALA A 191 4.99 23.53 -1.02
CA ALA A 191 3.90 24.14 -1.78
C ALA A 191 3.49 25.51 -1.21
N LEU A 192 3.44 25.64 0.12
CA LEU A 192 3.15 26.91 0.79
C LEU A 192 4.23 27.95 0.55
N ILE A 193 5.51 27.56 0.59
CA ILE A 193 6.64 28.46 0.30
C ILE A 193 6.60 28.92 -1.17
N ALA A 194 6.35 28.00 -2.11
CA ALA A 194 6.22 28.33 -3.53
C ALA A 194 5.08 29.34 -3.78
N ASN A 195 3.89 29.08 -3.23
CA ASN A 195 2.75 29.99 -3.33
C ASN A 195 3.02 31.37 -2.69
N ALA A 196 3.80 31.42 -1.60
CA ALA A 196 4.18 32.68 -0.98
C ALA A 196 5.25 33.44 -1.78
N SER A 197 6.07 32.74 -2.57
CA SER A 197 7.15 33.32 -3.38
C SER A 197 6.67 33.85 -4.73
N GLU A 198 5.55 33.37 -5.29
CA GLU A 198 4.97 33.89 -6.54
C GLU A 198 4.40 35.32 -6.40
N GLY A 199 4.33 35.88 -5.19
CA GLY A 199 3.89 37.26 -4.93
C GLY A 199 4.99 38.32 -4.91
N PHE A 200 6.26 37.94 -5.17
CA PHE A 200 7.40 38.83 -5.19
C PHE A 200 8.06 38.81 -6.58
N GLU A 201 7.39 39.40 -7.57
CA GLU A 201 8.09 39.89 -8.76
C GLU A 201 8.54 41.32 -8.47
N ASP A 202 9.84 41.56 -8.68
CA ASP A 202 10.60 42.73 -8.27
C ASP A 202 10.01 44.06 -8.79
N GLU A 203 9.46 44.88 -7.89
CA GLU A 203 9.32 46.33 -8.11
C GLU A 203 10.70 47.00 -7.93
N ASP A 204 11.65 46.74 -8.82
CA ASP A 204 12.91 47.51 -8.86
C ASP A 204 13.51 47.51 -10.27
N GLU A 205 12.86 48.20 -11.20
CA GLU A 205 13.52 48.75 -12.39
C GLU A 205 12.69 49.92 -12.96
N ASN A 206 12.77 51.09 -12.32
CA ASN A 206 12.52 52.40 -12.94
C ASN A 206 13.06 53.53 -12.04
N LEU A 207 14.36 53.80 -12.16
CA LEU A 207 15.01 55.05 -11.74
C LEU A 207 15.89 55.57 -12.89
#